data_AF-A0A7S2SU56-F1
#
_entry.id   AF-A0A7S2SU56-F1
#
_cell.length_a   1.000
_cell.length_b   1.000
_cell.length_c   1.000
_cell.angle_alpha   90.00
_cell.angle_beta   90.00
_cell.angle_gamma   90.00
#
_symmetry.space_group_name_H-M   'P 1'
#
loop_
_entity.id
_entity.type
_entity.pdbx_description
1 polymer ?
#
loop_
_entity_poly.entity_id
_entity_poly.type
_entity_poly.pdbx_seq_one_letter_code
_entity_poly.pdbx_strand_id
1 'polypeptide(L)'
;VDEATDILDAAADQMAKRWISDRLPPVLTPSEEAGSAEGGPSEHRIGPTTQLRLLRRGVARLVVEDGMAVLYHCMENSREHHGAPLRPLEFPLEDALAIDRLLAAYPNPVRVRDLPHPPTEDLPTKITIATALFREGFLVVEDG
;
A
#
# COMPACT_ATOMS: atom_id res chain seq x y z
N VAL A 1 -0.25 -23.74 -19.54
CA VAL A 1 0.77 -23.38 -18.53
C VAL A 1 0.01 -22.90 -17.29
N ASP A 2 -0.75 -23.78 -16.63
CA ASP A 2 -2.06 -23.34 -16.08
C ASP A 2 -2.54 -24.05 -14.80
N GLU A 3 -1.67 -24.64 -13.99
CA GLU A 3 -2.15 -25.19 -12.69
C GLU A 3 -1.05 -25.17 -11.64
N ALA A 4 0.16 -25.58 -12.02
CA ALA A 4 1.31 -25.52 -11.15
C ALA A 4 1.74 -24.07 -10.81
N THR A 5 1.57 -23.14 -11.75
CA THR A 5 1.81 -21.70 -11.56
C THR A 5 0.78 -21.10 -10.61
N ASP A 6 -0.49 -21.43 -10.81
CA ASP A 6 -1.60 -20.89 -10.02
C ASP A 6 -1.55 -21.38 -8.57
N ILE A 7 -1.20 -22.66 -8.36
CA ILE A 7 -0.96 -23.22 -7.03
C ILE A 7 0.25 -22.56 -6.36
N LEU A 8 1.31 -22.26 -7.13
CA LEU A 8 2.50 -21.60 -6.61
C LEU A 8 2.20 -20.16 -6.19
N ASP A 9 1.47 -19.41 -7.00
CA ASP A 9 1.08 -18.02 -6.71
C ASP A 9 0.17 -17.96 -5.49
N ALA A 10 -0.85 -18.82 -5.43
CA ALA A 10 -1.74 -18.92 -4.27
C ALA A 10 -0.98 -19.28 -2.98
N ALA A 11 -0.02 -20.21 -3.06
CA ALA A 11 0.81 -20.56 -1.91
C ALA A 11 1.72 -19.39 -1.48
N ALA A 12 2.33 -18.68 -2.43
CA ALA A 12 3.15 -17.51 -2.17
C ALA A 12 2.35 -16.38 -1.50
N ASP A 13 1.10 -16.16 -1.93
CA ASP A 13 0.23 -15.15 -1.35
C ASP A 13 -0.20 -15.50 0.07
N GLN A 14 -0.54 -16.77 0.34
CA GLN A 14 -0.83 -17.23 1.70
C GLN A 14 0.38 -17.09 2.64
N MET A 15 1.59 -17.35 2.14
CA MET A 15 2.81 -17.08 2.90
C MET A 15 3.02 -15.59 3.14
N ALA A 16 2.76 -14.74 2.15
CA ALA A 16 2.90 -13.30 2.28
C ALA A 16 1.91 -12.70 3.28
N LYS A 17 0.66 -13.20 3.31
CA LYS A 17 -0.35 -12.83 4.33
C LYS A 17 0.10 -13.16 5.73
N ARG A 18 0.56 -14.40 5.96
CA ARG A 18 1.09 -14.84 7.26
C ARG A 18 2.27 -13.97 7.70
N TRP A 19 3.16 -13.67 6.75
CA TRP A 19 4.30 -12.81 7.03
C TRP A 19 3.90 -11.37 7.40
N ILE A 20 2.85 -10.83 6.78
CA ILE A 20 2.30 -9.52 7.17
C ILE A 20 1.57 -9.60 8.52
N SER A 21 0.80 -10.64 8.82
CA SER A 21 0.09 -10.79 10.11
C SER A 21 1.03 -10.91 11.30
N ASP A 22 2.18 -11.53 11.11
CA ASP A 22 3.13 -11.80 12.20
C ASP A 22 4.08 -10.61 12.47
N ARG A 23 4.02 -9.55 11.65
CA ARG A 23 4.84 -8.35 11.83
C ARG A 23 4.31 -7.46 12.95
N LEU A 24 5.23 -6.91 13.74
CA LEU A 24 4.90 -5.78 14.60
C LEU A 24 4.73 -4.51 13.75
N PRO A 25 3.85 -3.59 14.16
CA PRO A 25 3.76 -2.28 13.52
C PRO A 25 5.10 -1.55 13.65
N PRO A 26 5.59 -0.89 12.58
CA PRO A 26 6.87 -0.22 12.62
C PRO A 26 6.82 0.98 13.57
N VAL A 27 7.92 1.21 14.29
CA VAL A 27 8.12 2.47 15.01
C VAL A 27 8.64 3.52 14.03
N LEU A 28 7.88 4.59 13.84
CA LEU A 28 8.24 5.68 12.92
C LEU A 28 9.34 6.55 13.53
N THR A 29 10.27 6.98 12.69
CA THR A 29 11.16 8.09 13.02
C THR A 29 10.40 9.41 12.96
N PRO A 30 10.85 10.49 13.64
CA PRO A 30 10.16 11.78 13.59
C PRO A 30 9.96 12.32 12.17
N SER A 31 10.89 12.03 11.25
CA SER A 31 10.77 12.43 9.85
C SER A 31 9.73 11.60 9.09
N GLU A 32 9.64 10.30 9.35
CA GLU A 32 8.59 9.44 8.76
C GLU A 32 7.22 9.83 9.28
N GLU A 33 7.11 10.09 10.58
CA GLU A 33 5.87 10.51 11.25
C GLU A 33 5.36 11.83 10.66
N ALA A 34 6.23 12.84 10.53
CA ALA A 34 5.89 14.14 9.96
C ALA A 34 5.42 14.11 8.50
N GLY A 35 5.85 13.11 7.72
CA GLY A 35 5.44 12.93 6.33
C GLY A 35 4.26 11.96 6.15
N SER A 36 3.86 11.25 7.20
CA SER A 36 2.80 10.21 7.16
C SER A 36 1.45 10.75 7.63
N ALA A 37 0.39 9.95 7.49
CA ALA A 37 -0.92 10.28 8.03
C ALA A 37 -0.98 10.34 9.57
N GLU A 38 -0.03 9.74 10.29
CA GLU A 38 -0.01 9.69 11.76
C GLU A 38 0.41 11.03 12.40
N GLY A 39 1.36 11.74 11.78
CA GLY A 39 1.93 12.96 12.38
C GLY A 39 2.14 14.13 11.42
N GLY A 40 1.92 13.96 10.12
CA GLY A 40 1.86 15.07 9.18
C GLY A 40 0.61 15.91 9.39
N PRO A 41 0.57 17.15 8.86
CA PRO A 41 -0.65 17.96 8.88
C PRO A 41 -1.87 17.12 8.46
N SER A 42 -2.91 17.16 9.30
CA SER A 42 -4.17 16.44 9.12
C SER A 42 -4.87 16.74 7.78
N GLU A 43 -4.40 17.76 7.07
CA GLU A 43 -4.85 18.21 5.76
C GLU A 43 -3.83 17.99 4.63
N HIS A 44 -2.92 17.00 4.69
CA HIS A 44 -2.13 16.66 3.49
C HIS A 44 -3.06 16.33 2.32
N ARG A 45 -3.34 17.34 1.50
CA ARG A 45 -4.17 17.22 0.29
C ARG A 45 -3.30 16.56 -0.75
N ILE A 46 -3.44 15.24 -0.85
CA ILE A 46 -2.83 14.47 -1.92
C ILE A 46 -3.36 15.01 -3.25
N GLY A 47 -2.44 15.50 -4.06
CA GLY A 47 -2.72 16.08 -5.36
C GLY A 47 -1.84 15.49 -6.44
N PRO A 48 -2.02 15.91 -7.71
CA PRO A 48 -1.32 15.35 -8.86
C PRO A 48 0.22 15.37 -8.75
N THR A 49 0.76 16.41 -8.12
CA THR A 49 2.20 16.64 -7.99
C THR A 49 2.79 16.07 -6.72
N THR A 50 1.94 15.61 -5.77
CA THR A 50 2.40 15.02 -4.52
C THR A 50 3.25 13.80 -4.81
N GLN A 51 4.40 13.72 -4.15
CA GLN A 51 5.31 12.58 -4.21
C GLN A 51 5.08 11.68 -3.01
N LEU A 52 4.71 10.44 -3.29
CA LEU A 52 4.47 9.43 -2.26
C LEU A 52 5.55 8.35 -2.32
N ARG A 53 6.04 7.97 -1.16
CA ARG A 53 6.99 6.87 -0.99
C ARG A 53 6.47 5.90 0.07
N LEU A 54 6.65 4.60 -0.17
CA LEU A 54 6.41 3.60 0.86
C LEU A 54 7.34 3.85 2.06
N LEU A 55 6.82 3.73 3.28
CA LEU A 55 7.59 3.93 4.51
C LEU A 55 8.86 3.07 4.52
N ARG A 56 8.66 1.76 4.41
CA ARG A 56 9.74 0.75 4.46
C ARG A 56 9.38 -0.44 3.60
N ARG A 57 10.39 -1.18 3.14
CA ARG A 57 10.16 -2.40 2.36
C ARG A 57 9.34 -3.42 3.15
N GLY A 58 8.25 -3.91 2.54
CA GLY A 58 7.43 -4.99 3.07
C GLY A 58 6.55 -4.62 4.27
N VAL A 59 6.17 -3.35 4.41
CA VAL A 59 5.10 -2.95 5.34
C VAL A 59 3.70 -3.17 4.77
N ALA A 60 3.61 -3.37 3.45
CA ALA A 60 2.37 -3.67 2.73
C ALA A 60 2.62 -4.68 1.60
N ARG A 61 1.57 -5.43 1.24
CA ARG A 61 1.58 -6.47 0.21
C ARG A 61 0.24 -6.48 -0.53
N LEU A 62 0.29 -6.37 -1.85
CA LEU A 62 -0.86 -6.52 -2.74
C LEU A 62 -1.01 -7.99 -3.15
N VAL A 63 -2.24 -8.48 -3.15
CA VAL A 63 -2.65 -9.83 -3.57
C VAL A 63 -3.93 -9.70 -4.41
N VAL A 64 -4.18 -10.62 -5.34
CA VAL A 64 -5.45 -10.70 -6.07
C VAL A 64 -6.29 -11.84 -5.51
N GLU A 65 -7.49 -11.52 -5.04
CA GLU A 65 -8.41 -12.49 -4.42
C GLU A 65 -9.82 -12.25 -4.91
N ASP A 66 -10.50 -13.30 -5.36
CA ASP A 66 -11.89 -13.24 -5.80
C ASP A 66 -12.18 -12.09 -6.80
N GLY A 67 -11.19 -11.78 -7.66
CA GLY A 67 -11.29 -10.71 -8.66
C GLY A 67 -11.06 -9.28 -8.12
N MET A 68 -10.61 -9.14 -6.87
CA MET A 68 -10.31 -7.88 -6.20
C MET A 68 -8.81 -7.74 -5.95
N ALA A 69 -8.32 -6.50 -5.95
CA ALA A 69 -6.97 -6.16 -5.52
C ALA A 69 -6.99 -5.91 -4.00
N VAL A 70 -6.49 -6.89 -3.23
CA VAL A 70 -6.53 -6.89 -1.76
C VAL A 70 -5.16 -6.51 -1.21
N LEU A 71 -5.12 -5.41 -0.45
CA LEU A 71 -3.90 -4.88 0.13
C LEU A 71 -3.85 -5.16 1.64
N TYR A 72 -2.84 -5.92 2.05
CA TYR A 72 -2.51 -6.15 3.46
C TYR A 72 -1.37 -5.24 3.89
N HIS A 73 -1.43 -4.70 5.10
CA HIS A 73 -0.33 -3.95 5.72
C HIS A 73 -0.22 -4.26 7.21
N CYS A 74 0.95 -3.97 7.79
CA CYS A 74 1.23 -4.27 9.20
C CYS A 74 1.11 -3.04 10.12
N MET A 75 0.61 -1.90 9.64
CA MET A 75 0.59 -0.65 10.44
C MET A 75 -0.36 -0.74 11.64
N GLU A 76 -1.47 -1.45 11.46
CA GLU A 76 -2.48 -1.64 12.51
C GLU A 76 -2.32 -2.94 13.30
N ASN A 77 -1.25 -3.70 13.06
CA ASN A 77 -1.05 -4.96 13.75
C ASN A 77 -0.94 -4.74 15.26
N SER A 78 -1.55 -5.64 16.03
CA SER A 78 -1.38 -5.63 17.48
C SER A 78 0.07 -5.91 17.86
N ARG A 79 0.52 -5.30 18.96
CA ARG A 79 1.81 -5.64 19.59
C ARG A 79 1.74 -6.97 20.35
N GLU A 80 0.53 -7.44 20.62
CA GLU A 80 0.25 -8.79 21.10
C GLU A 80 0.10 -9.73 19.91
N HIS A 81 0.74 -10.90 19.97
CA HIS A 81 0.73 -11.87 18.88
C HIS A 81 -0.70 -12.29 18.53
N HIS A 82 -1.14 -11.99 17.31
CA HIS A 82 -2.50 -12.22 16.80
C HIS A 82 -3.61 -11.55 17.63
N GLY A 83 -3.30 -10.47 18.34
CA GLY A 83 -4.25 -9.76 19.21
C GLY A 83 -5.35 -9.00 18.46
N ALA A 84 -5.20 -8.76 17.16
CA ALA A 84 -6.22 -8.15 16.30
C ALA A 84 -6.26 -8.83 14.93
N PRO A 85 -7.45 -8.98 14.32
CA PRO A 85 -7.55 -9.49 12.94
C PRO A 85 -6.95 -8.48 11.96
N LEU A 86 -6.37 -8.98 10.86
CA LEU A 86 -5.95 -8.14 9.74
C LEU A 86 -7.17 -7.40 9.16
N ARG A 87 -6.98 -6.13 8.83
CA ARG A 87 -7.97 -5.29 8.13
C ARG A 87 -7.41 -4.90 6.76
N PRO A 88 -7.56 -5.75 5.74
CA PRO A 88 -7.09 -5.41 4.41
C PRO A 88 -7.96 -4.32 3.78
N LEU A 89 -7.38 -3.62 2.81
CA LEU A 89 -8.11 -2.73 1.92
C LEU A 89 -8.42 -3.48 0.64
N GLU A 90 -9.65 -3.34 0.16
CA GLU A 90 -10.10 -3.93 -1.10
C GLU A 90 -10.28 -2.86 -2.16
N PHE A 91 -9.70 -3.09 -3.33
CA PHE A 91 -9.79 -2.21 -4.48
C PHE A 91 -10.28 -2.99 -5.71
N PRO A 92 -10.95 -2.32 -6.66
CA PRO A 92 -11.15 -2.85 -8.01
C PRO A 92 -9.83 -3.33 -8.62
N LEU A 93 -9.88 -4.39 -9.43
CA LEU A 93 -8.68 -4.96 -10.08
C LEU A 93 -7.97 -3.95 -11.02
N GLU A 94 -8.70 -2.97 -11.56
CA GLU A 94 -8.15 -1.87 -12.37
C GLU A 94 -7.17 -0.97 -11.60
N ASP A 95 -7.34 -0.86 -10.27
CA ASP A 95 -6.47 -0.05 -9.42
C ASP A 95 -5.12 -0.75 -9.13
N ALA A 96 -5.05 -2.07 -9.35
CA ALA A 96 -3.92 -2.91 -8.92
C ALA A 96 -2.57 -2.41 -9.45
N LEU A 97 -2.53 -1.94 -10.69
CA LEU A 97 -1.27 -1.49 -11.30
C LEU A 97 -0.76 -0.17 -10.69
N ALA A 98 -1.66 0.73 -10.30
CA ALA A 98 -1.31 1.96 -9.61
C ALA A 98 -0.74 1.65 -8.21
N ILE A 99 -1.37 0.72 -7.49
CA ILE A 99 -0.96 0.28 -6.16
C ILE A 99 0.40 -0.43 -6.25
N ASP A 100 0.55 -1.40 -7.16
CA ASP A 100 1.81 -2.14 -7.36
C ASP A 100 2.97 -1.20 -7.71
N ARG A 101 2.72 -0.19 -8.57
CA ARG A 101 3.74 0.81 -8.92
C ARG A 101 4.28 1.56 -7.70
N LEU A 102 3.43 1.90 -6.73
CA LEU A 102 3.84 2.56 -5.47
C LEU A 102 4.66 1.63 -4.58
N LEU A 103 4.20 0.39 -4.41
CA LEU A 103 4.88 -0.60 -3.57
C LEU A 103 6.25 -0.98 -4.13
N ALA A 104 6.33 -1.20 -5.45
CA ALA A 104 7.55 -1.57 -6.15
C ALA A 104 8.57 -0.43 -6.27
N ALA A 105 8.13 0.83 -6.13
CA ALA A 105 9.02 1.98 -6.27
C ALA A 105 10.05 2.11 -5.15
N TYR A 106 9.76 1.56 -3.97
CA TYR A 106 10.57 1.76 -2.77
C TYR A 106 12.06 1.45 -3.02
N PRO A 107 12.98 2.35 -2.63
CA PRO A 107 12.78 3.53 -1.78
C PRO A 107 12.51 4.83 -2.54
N ASN A 108 12.17 4.79 -3.82
CA ASN A 108 11.99 5.99 -4.63
C ASN A 108 10.54 6.52 -4.53
N PRO A 109 10.33 7.84 -4.42
CA PRO A 109 9.00 8.42 -4.48
C PRO A 109 8.41 8.35 -5.89
N VAL A 110 7.08 8.30 -5.95
CA VAL A 110 6.29 8.35 -7.19
C VAL A 110 5.32 9.52 -7.11
N ARG A 111 5.20 10.30 -8.18
CA ARG A 111 4.18 11.36 -8.26
C ARG A 111 2.83 10.74 -8.57
N VAL A 112 1.78 11.23 -7.93
CA VAL A 112 0.41 10.71 -8.11
C VAL A 112 -0.03 10.73 -9.58
N ARG A 113 0.27 11.81 -10.32
CA ARG A 113 -0.07 11.89 -11.75
C ARG A 113 0.60 10.83 -12.63
N ASP A 114 1.75 10.30 -12.18
CA ASP A 114 2.58 9.34 -12.92
C ASP A 114 2.20 7.88 -12.58
N LEU A 115 1.18 7.66 -11.73
CA LEU A 115 0.66 6.31 -11.46
C LEU A 115 -0.02 5.73 -12.70
N PRO A 116 0.29 4.50 -13.11
CA PRO A 116 -0.38 3.85 -14.23
C PRO A 116 -1.80 3.40 -13.82
N HIS A 117 -2.80 3.67 -14.65
CA HIS A 117 -4.18 3.24 -14.40
C HIS A 117 -4.90 2.91 -15.71
N PRO A 118 -4.53 1.85 -16.44
CA PRO A 118 -5.20 1.50 -17.69
C PRO A 118 -6.62 0.94 -17.44
N PRO A 119 -7.56 1.08 -18.39
CA PRO A 119 -7.41 1.77 -19.67
C PRO A 119 -7.54 3.30 -19.55
N THR A 120 -7.97 3.81 -18.39
CA THR A 120 -8.30 5.22 -18.16
C THR A 120 -7.25 5.91 -17.28
N GLU A 121 -6.42 6.77 -17.87
CA GLU A 121 -5.43 7.57 -17.14
C GLU A 121 -6.08 8.75 -16.36
N ASP A 122 -7.21 8.51 -15.70
CA ASP A 122 -8.00 9.50 -14.98
C ASP A 122 -7.31 9.96 -13.69
N LEU A 123 -7.02 11.25 -13.64
CA LEU A 123 -6.29 11.85 -12.53
C LEU A 123 -7.07 11.86 -11.20
N PRO A 124 -8.38 12.17 -11.17
CA PRO A 124 -9.22 11.99 -9.98
C PRO A 124 -9.15 10.58 -9.36
N THR A 125 -9.22 9.52 -10.18
CA THR A 125 -9.07 8.14 -9.69
C THR A 125 -7.69 7.91 -9.05
N LYS A 126 -6.61 8.31 -9.73
CA LYS A 126 -5.24 8.19 -9.18
C LYS A 126 -5.08 8.91 -7.84
N ILE A 127 -5.67 10.10 -7.69
CA ILE A 127 -5.68 10.85 -6.43
C ILE A 127 -6.46 10.10 -5.36
N THR A 128 -7.60 9.52 -5.71
CA THR A 128 -8.44 8.75 -4.78
C THR A 128 -7.68 7.55 -4.23
N ILE A 129 -7.05 6.75 -5.11
CA ILE A 129 -6.22 5.61 -4.73
C ILE A 129 -5.08 6.06 -3.82
N ALA A 130 -4.31 7.06 -4.26
CA ALA A 130 -3.17 7.59 -3.50
C ALA A 130 -3.58 8.12 -2.11
N THR A 131 -4.74 8.78 -2.02
CA THR A 131 -5.29 9.29 -0.75
C THR A 131 -5.70 8.17 0.18
N ALA A 132 -6.37 7.13 -0.33
CA ALA A 132 -6.77 5.98 0.47
C ALA A 132 -5.53 5.28 1.06
N LEU A 133 -4.53 4.98 0.23
CA LEU A 133 -3.29 4.33 0.67
C LEU A 133 -2.49 5.19 1.66
N PHE A 134 -2.47 6.52 1.48
CA PHE A 134 -1.76 7.42 2.39
C PHE A 134 -2.37 7.41 3.80
N ARG A 135 -3.70 7.36 3.90
CA ARG A 135 -4.42 7.36 5.18
C ARG A 135 -4.13 6.13 6.06
N GLU A 136 -3.73 5.02 5.45
CA GLU A 136 -3.33 3.80 6.15
C GLU A 136 -1.94 3.90 6.81
N GLY A 137 -1.29 5.06 6.70
CA GLY A 137 -0.06 5.39 7.43
C GLY A 137 1.21 4.72 6.91
N PHE A 138 1.12 3.84 5.90
CA PHE A 138 2.30 3.17 5.32
C PHE A 138 2.99 3.95 4.18
N LEU A 139 2.45 5.09 3.77
CA LEU A 139 3.08 6.00 2.82
C LEU A 139 3.48 7.31 3.51
N VAL A 140 4.50 7.97 2.95
CA VAL A 140 4.91 9.31 3.33
C VAL A 140 4.92 10.25 2.13
N VAL A 141 4.58 11.51 2.38
CA VAL A 141 4.82 12.61 1.46
C VAL A 141 6.30 12.99 1.54
N GLU A 142 6.93 13.02 0.37
CA GLU A 142 8.29 13.56 0.23
C GLU A 142 8.19 15.01 -0.27
N ASP A 143 8.82 15.94 0.44
CA ASP A 143 9.03 17.29 -0.05
C ASP A 143 10.08 17.24 -1.16
N GLY A 144 9.66 17.61 -2.38
CA GLY A 144 10.51 17.60 -3.58
C GLY A 144 11.53 18.72 -3.66
#